data_AF-A0A0U1DE52-F1
#
_entry.id   AF-A0A0U1DE52-F1
#
_cell.length_a   1.000
_cell.length_b   1.000
_cell.length_c   1.000
_cell.angle_alpha   90.00
_cell.angle_beta   90.00
_cell.angle_gamma   90.00
#
_symmetry.space_group_name_H-M   'P 1'
#
loop_
_entity.id
_entity.type
_entity.pdbx_description
1 polymer ?
#
loop_
_entity_poly.entity_id
_entity_poly.type
_entity_poly.pdbx_seq_one_letter_code
_entity_poly.pdbx_strand_id
1 'polypeptide(L)'
;MQIQRDTFPDFDAVPLREVRFAFPAPSVADGIDVYRDYFRVPVSFGRERNEIVYDAGYLDLVPPMANTHTTDLMVAHCDRIRAERLHHTGVAAQVRAHLLDQSALDLTLEDLALHLHYAPRTLRRHLEREGTTYGALLGEVRRSVADNLLRDRTIPQYEIARRLGYQDWSSVVRARRRWRRG
;
A
#
# COMPACT_ATOMS: atom_id res chain seq x y z
N MET A 1 15.33 5.11 -16.66
CA MET A 1 15.48 5.77 -15.34
C MET A 1 15.74 7.25 -15.58
N GLN A 2 14.70 7.99 -15.99
CA GLN A 2 14.78 9.34 -16.56
C GLN A 2 13.98 10.35 -15.71
N ILE A 3 13.62 9.98 -14.48
CA ILE A 3 12.66 10.70 -13.65
C ILE A 3 13.36 11.67 -12.67
N GLN A 4 14.68 11.62 -12.53
CA GLN A 4 15.37 12.48 -11.55
C GLN A 4 15.75 13.87 -12.06
N ARG A 5 15.99 14.09 -13.37
CA ARG A 5 16.67 15.30 -13.86
C ARG A 5 15.90 16.62 -13.72
N ASP A 6 14.60 16.59 -13.46
CA ASP A 6 13.74 17.77 -13.60
C ASP A 6 13.26 18.37 -12.26
N THR A 7 13.89 18.07 -11.12
CA THR A 7 13.38 18.53 -9.81
C THR A 7 14.27 19.56 -9.09
N PHE A 8 15.56 19.63 -9.43
CA PHE A 8 16.53 20.52 -8.77
C PHE A 8 17.31 21.32 -9.82
N PRO A 9 17.59 22.62 -9.59
CA PRO A 9 18.56 23.36 -10.39
C PRO A 9 19.95 22.84 -9.99
N ASP A 10 20.94 22.91 -10.86
CA ASP A 10 22.31 22.50 -10.51
C ASP A 10 22.39 21.06 -9.99
N PHE A 11 21.90 20.12 -10.80
CA PHE A 11 22.00 18.66 -10.59
C PHE A 11 23.43 18.13 -10.38
N ASP A 12 24.45 18.99 -10.50
CA ASP A 12 25.87 18.62 -10.37
C ASP A 12 26.39 18.61 -8.93
N ALA A 13 25.65 19.05 -7.91
CA ALA A 13 26.09 18.81 -6.53
C ALA A 13 24.97 18.94 -5.48
N VAL A 14 24.34 17.82 -5.12
CA VAL A 14 24.12 17.64 -3.68
C VAL A 14 25.52 17.78 -3.06
N PRO A 15 25.77 18.69 -2.11
CA PRO A 15 27.11 18.95 -1.56
C PRO A 15 27.52 17.81 -0.64
N LEU A 16 27.68 16.65 -1.26
CA LEU A 16 27.98 15.38 -0.64
C LEU A 16 29.37 15.50 -0.02
N ARG A 17 29.45 15.14 1.25
CA ARG A 17 30.69 15.15 2.04
C ARG A 17 31.21 13.73 2.26
N GLU A 18 30.31 12.77 2.44
CA GLU A 18 30.68 11.38 2.70
C GLU A 18 29.52 10.44 2.34
N VAL A 19 29.84 9.23 1.89
CA VAL A 19 28.90 8.11 1.82
C VAL A 19 29.36 7.01 2.77
N ARG A 20 28.41 6.45 3.52
CA ARG A 20 28.68 5.39 4.49
C ARG A 20 27.81 4.20 4.18
N PHE A 21 28.41 3.03 4.09
CA PHE A 21 27.72 1.78 3.83
C PHE A 21 27.78 0.86 5.04
N ALA A 22 26.65 0.21 5.33
CA ALA A 22 26.55 -0.77 6.40
C ALA A 22 27.22 -2.10 6.03
N PHE A 23 27.25 -2.42 4.73
CA PHE A 23 27.88 -3.63 4.25
C PHE A 23 29.42 -3.52 4.33
N PRO A 24 30.13 -4.65 4.51
CA PRO A 24 31.58 -4.66 4.57
C PRO A 24 32.20 -4.23 3.23
N ALA A 25 33.41 -3.68 3.27
CA ALA A 25 34.11 -3.30 2.04
C ALA A 25 34.23 -4.51 1.09
N PRO A 26 34.06 -4.31 -0.23
CA PRO A 26 34.33 -5.36 -1.21
C PRO A 26 35.73 -5.95 -1.01
N SER A 27 35.83 -7.29 -1.09
CA SER A 27 37.10 -8.01 -0.91
C SER A 27 38.08 -7.85 -2.08
N VAL A 28 37.60 -7.35 -3.21
CA VAL A 28 38.40 -7.06 -4.40
C VAL A 28 38.83 -5.58 -4.34
N ALA A 29 40.12 -5.30 -4.47
CA ALA A 29 40.68 -3.95 -4.36
C ALA A 29 39.97 -2.96 -5.32
N ASP A 30 39.77 -3.35 -6.58
CA ASP A 30 39.08 -2.53 -7.59
C ASP A 30 37.61 -2.25 -7.23
N GLY A 31 37.01 -3.08 -6.38
CA GLY A 31 35.62 -2.94 -5.95
C GLY A 31 35.40 -1.70 -5.09
N ILE A 32 36.41 -1.21 -4.36
CA ILE A 32 36.32 0.00 -3.54
C ILE A 32 36.48 1.26 -4.40
N ASP A 33 37.37 1.23 -5.38
CA ASP A 33 37.69 2.38 -6.22
C ASP A 33 36.51 2.79 -7.11
N VAL A 34 35.70 1.82 -7.58
CA VAL A 34 34.44 2.10 -8.29
C VAL A 34 33.51 3.02 -7.49
N TYR A 35 33.40 2.84 -6.17
CA TYR A 35 32.55 3.70 -5.33
C TYR A 35 33.15 5.10 -5.18
N ARG A 36 34.47 5.19 -5.01
CA ARG A 36 35.17 6.49 -4.89
C ARG A 36 35.09 7.29 -6.18
N ASP A 37 35.28 6.63 -7.32
CA ASP A 37 35.21 7.24 -8.65
C ASP A 37 33.80 7.72 -8.99
N TYR A 38 32.79 6.92 -8.60
CA TYR A 38 31.39 7.26 -8.82
C TYR A 38 30.92 8.42 -7.93
N PHE A 39 31.15 8.33 -6.61
CA PHE A 39 30.62 9.29 -5.64
C PHE A 39 31.49 10.54 -5.48
N ARG A 40 32.77 10.48 -5.87
CA ARG A 40 33.74 11.59 -5.78
C ARG A 40 33.88 12.22 -4.39
N VAL A 41 33.55 11.46 -3.36
CA VAL A 41 33.66 11.82 -1.95
C VAL A 41 34.22 10.64 -1.16
N PRO A 42 34.70 10.85 0.08
CA PRO A 42 35.03 9.75 0.98
C PRO A 42 33.89 8.73 1.09
N VAL A 43 34.21 7.45 0.88
CA VAL A 43 33.30 6.32 1.07
C VAL A 43 33.84 5.43 2.18
N SER A 44 33.02 5.15 3.20
CA SER A 44 33.36 4.20 4.26
C SER A 44 32.38 3.02 4.31
N PHE A 45 32.88 1.85 4.71
CA PHE A 45 32.15 0.60 4.74
C PHE A 45 32.14 0.01 6.15
N GLY A 46 31.26 -0.97 6.41
CA GLY A 46 31.14 -1.63 7.71
C GLY A 46 30.62 -0.71 8.82
N ARG A 47 29.81 0.30 8.49
CA ARG A 47 29.11 1.14 9.47
C ARG A 47 27.86 0.43 10.00
N GLU A 48 27.24 0.98 11.03
CA GLU A 48 25.98 0.42 11.59
C GLU A 48 24.81 0.53 10.60
N ARG A 49 24.81 1.57 9.75
CA ARG A 49 23.73 1.89 8.80
C ARG A 49 24.28 2.56 7.54
N ASN A 50 23.47 2.57 6.48
CA ASN A 50 23.78 3.32 5.26
C ASN A 50 23.45 4.81 5.49
N GLU A 51 24.39 5.71 5.17
CA GLU A 51 24.23 7.15 5.35
C GLU A 51 24.77 7.92 4.14
N ILE A 52 24.09 9.02 3.80
CA ILE A 52 24.54 10.03 2.84
C ILE A 52 24.73 11.31 3.64
N VAL A 53 25.96 11.83 3.67
CA VAL A 53 26.33 12.99 4.48
C VAL A 53 26.53 14.19 3.57
N TYR A 54 25.83 15.30 3.81
CA TYR A 54 25.94 16.55 3.06
C TYR A 54 25.79 17.75 4.01
N ASP A 55 26.04 18.96 3.52
CA ASP A 55 25.85 20.18 4.32
C ASP A 55 24.38 20.40 4.68
N ALA A 56 24.09 20.67 5.96
CA ALA A 56 22.71 20.82 6.44
C ALA A 56 21.98 22.01 5.81
N GLY A 57 22.69 23.09 5.45
CA GLY A 57 22.12 24.26 4.78
C GLY A 57 21.57 23.96 3.39
N TYR A 58 21.91 22.81 2.80
CA TYR A 58 21.27 22.31 1.58
C TYR A 58 19.77 22.02 1.77
N LEU A 59 19.33 21.65 2.98
CA LEU A 59 17.92 21.38 3.27
C LEU A 59 17.06 22.65 3.32
N ASP A 60 17.68 23.80 3.51
CA ASP A 60 17.01 25.10 3.58
C ASP A 60 16.82 25.72 2.18
N LEU A 61 17.40 25.11 1.13
CA LEU A 61 17.24 25.56 -0.24
C LEU A 61 15.84 25.24 -0.77
N VAL A 62 15.15 26.26 -1.24
CA VAL A 62 13.85 26.09 -1.91
C VAL A 62 14.08 25.52 -3.31
N PRO A 63 13.47 24.37 -3.66
CA PRO A 63 13.54 23.87 -5.03
C PRO A 63 12.93 24.91 -6.01
N PRO A 64 13.57 25.24 -7.13
CA PRO A 64 13.07 26.18 -8.15
C PRO A 64 11.80 25.72 -8.82
N MET A 65 11.55 24.41 -8.82
CA MET A 65 10.33 23.81 -9.31
C MET A 65 9.35 23.48 -8.18
N ALA A 66 9.51 24.10 -7.00
CA ALA A 66 8.55 24.01 -5.91
C ALA A 66 7.21 24.61 -6.36
N ASN A 67 6.32 23.74 -6.81
CA ASN A 67 4.94 24.06 -7.10
C ASN A 67 4.11 23.61 -5.89
N THR A 68 3.59 24.57 -5.13
CA THR A 68 2.75 24.30 -3.95
C THR A 68 1.56 23.41 -4.28
N HIS A 69 0.99 23.53 -5.48
CA HIS A 69 -0.10 22.65 -5.94
C HIS A 69 0.36 21.19 -6.12
N THR A 70 1.56 20.98 -6.65
CA THR A 70 2.14 19.63 -6.80
C THR A 70 2.50 19.03 -5.44
N THR A 71 3.00 19.84 -4.50
CA THR A 71 3.27 19.43 -3.12
C THR A 71 2.00 18.94 -2.43
N ASP A 72 0.91 19.71 -2.47
CA ASP A 72 -0.36 19.33 -1.85
C ASP A 72 -0.92 18.04 -2.46
N LEU A 73 -0.84 17.88 -3.79
CA LEU A 73 -1.22 16.66 -4.48
C LEU A 73 -0.37 15.45 -4.07
N MET A 74 0.94 15.63 -3.92
CA MET A 74 1.85 14.57 -3.49
C MET A 74 1.63 14.18 -2.03
N VAL A 75 1.42 15.15 -1.13
CA VAL A 75 1.10 14.90 0.28
C VAL A 75 -0.22 14.12 0.40
N ALA A 76 -1.28 14.57 -0.29
CA ALA A 76 -2.55 13.85 -0.32
C ALA A 76 -2.41 12.43 -0.90
N HIS A 77 -1.55 12.25 -1.90
CA HIS A 77 -1.26 10.94 -2.47
C HIS A 77 -0.49 10.03 -1.49
N CYS A 78 0.50 10.57 -0.77
CA CYS A 78 1.23 9.86 0.28
C CYS A 78 0.31 9.46 1.44
N ASP A 79 -0.59 10.36 1.86
CA ASP A 79 -1.59 10.09 2.89
C ASP A 79 -2.56 8.99 2.45
N ARG A 80 -2.98 8.99 1.18
CA ARG A 80 -3.79 7.91 0.61
C ARG A 80 -3.03 6.57 0.59
N ILE A 81 -1.78 6.54 0.13
CA ILE A 81 -0.95 5.33 0.18
C ILE A 81 -0.75 4.85 1.62
N ARG A 82 -0.57 5.77 2.57
CA ARG A 82 -0.40 5.44 3.99
C ARG A 82 -1.68 4.87 4.59
N ALA A 83 -2.84 5.46 4.28
CA ALA A 83 -4.14 4.94 4.67
C ALA A 83 -4.43 3.56 4.06
N GLU A 84 -4.14 3.38 2.76
CA GLU A 84 -4.22 2.09 2.08
C GLU A 84 -3.31 1.05 2.75
N ARG A 85 -2.04 1.39 3.05
CA ARG A 85 -1.12 0.50 3.76
C ARG A 85 -1.59 0.15 5.17
N LEU A 86 -2.14 1.11 5.93
CA LEU A 86 -2.74 0.84 7.25
C LEU A 86 -3.94 -0.11 7.15
N HIS A 87 -4.76 0.02 6.09
CA HIS A 87 -5.87 -0.89 5.82
C HIS A 87 -5.43 -2.25 5.27
N HIS A 88 -4.18 -2.38 4.80
CA HIS A 88 -3.55 -3.59 4.28
C HIS A 88 -2.66 -4.35 5.29
N THR A 89 -2.44 -3.82 6.49
CA THR A 89 -1.75 -4.53 7.58
C THR A 89 -2.75 -5.01 8.63
N GLY A 90 -2.67 -6.28 9.05
CA GLY A 90 -3.54 -6.85 10.09
C GLY A 90 -4.48 -7.95 9.60
N VAL A 91 -5.27 -8.48 10.51
CA VAL A 91 -6.17 -9.61 10.24
C VAL A 91 -7.35 -9.18 9.37
N ALA A 92 -7.86 -7.95 9.52
CA ALA A 92 -8.91 -7.41 8.65
C ALA A 92 -8.47 -7.28 7.19
N ALA A 93 -7.19 -6.96 6.96
CA ALA A 93 -6.61 -6.89 5.62
C ALA A 93 -6.55 -8.29 4.97
N GLN A 94 -6.10 -9.29 5.72
CA GLN A 94 -6.06 -10.69 5.26
C GLN A 94 -7.46 -11.21 4.91
N VAL A 95 -8.45 -10.91 5.76
CA VAL A 95 -9.85 -11.25 5.50
C VAL A 95 -10.37 -10.58 4.23
N ARG A 96 -10.11 -9.27 4.04
CA ARG A 96 -10.50 -8.55 2.81
C ARG A 96 -9.85 -9.11 1.56
N ALA A 97 -8.54 -9.37 1.60
CA ALA A 97 -7.81 -9.94 0.49
C ALA A 97 -8.37 -11.31 0.09
N HIS A 98 -8.61 -12.17 1.08
CA HIS A 98 -9.18 -13.50 0.82
C HIS A 98 -10.60 -13.43 0.24
N LEU A 99 -11.45 -12.53 0.74
CA LEU A 99 -12.80 -12.32 0.18
C LEU A 99 -12.76 -11.83 -1.27
N LEU A 100 -11.82 -10.95 -1.62
CA LEU A 100 -11.66 -10.43 -2.99
C LEU A 100 -11.17 -11.50 -3.99
N ASP A 101 -10.49 -12.53 -3.50
CA ASP A 101 -10.01 -13.66 -4.31
C ASP A 101 -11.11 -14.70 -4.60
N GLN A 102 -12.26 -14.60 -3.92
CA GLN A 102 -13.34 -15.55 -4.12
C GLN A 102 -14.17 -15.25 -5.37
N SER A 103 -14.51 -16.31 -6.11
CA SER A 103 -15.46 -16.23 -7.22
C SER A 103 -16.90 -15.95 -6.78
N ALA A 104 -17.24 -16.25 -5.51
CA ALA A 104 -18.50 -15.95 -4.88
C ALA A 104 -18.29 -15.52 -3.41
N LEU A 105 -19.07 -14.54 -2.94
CA LEU A 105 -18.96 -13.99 -1.58
C LEU A 105 -19.93 -14.68 -0.60
N ASP A 106 -19.87 -16.01 -0.51
CA ASP A 106 -20.72 -16.88 0.30
C ASP A 106 -19.99 -17.58 1.46
N LEU A 107 -18.69 -17.32 1.63
CA LEU A 107 -17.92 -17.79 2.78
C LEU A 107 -18.54 -17.35 4.10
N THR A 108 -18.32 -18.15 5.15
CA THR A 108 -18.64 -17.79 6.54
C THR A 108 -17.39 -17.28 7.27
N LEU A 109 -17.57 -16.77 8.50
CA LEU A 109 -16.43 -16.45 9.36
C LEU A 109 -15.62 -17.72 9.67
N GLU A 110 -16.31 -18.83 9.87
CA GLU A 110 -15.74 -20.13 10.20
C GLU A 110 -14.82 -20.64 9.07
N ASP A 111 -15.25 -20.49 7.81
CA ASP A 111 -14.43 -20.85 6.64
C ASP A 111 -13.15 -19.99 6.56
N LEU A 112 -13.29 -18.69 6.78
CA LEU A 112 -12.17 -17.75 6.80
C LEU A 112 -11.22 -18.01 7.97
N ALA A 113 -11.75 -18.35 9.14
CA ALA A 113 -10.95 -18.70 10.30
C ALA A 113 -10.11 -19.96 10.02
N LEU A 114 -10.71 -20.98 9.40
CA LEU A 114 -10.01 -22.18 9.00
C LEU A 114 -8.90 -21.87 7.98
N HIS A 115 -9.19 -21.06 6.95
CA HIS A 115 -8.22 -20.67 5.94
C HIS A 115 -7.03 -19.87 6.51
N LEU A 116 -7.29 -18.98 7.45
CA LEU A 116 -6.28 -18.14 8.11
C LEU A 116 -5.64 -18.82 9.33
N HIS A 117 -5.91 -20.11 9.56
CA HIS A 117 -5.40 -20.89 10.70
C HIS A 117 -5.73 -20.28 12.08
N TYR A 118 -6.90 -19.67 12.22
CA TYR A 118 -7.45 -19.18 13.48
C TYR A 118 -8.63 -20.01 13.96
N ALA A 119 -8.82 -20.06 15.29
CA ALA A 119 -10.13 -20.40 15.83
C ALA A 119 -11.13 -19.25 15.55
N PRO A 120 -12.42 -19.50 15.27
CA PRO A 120 -13.39 -18.44 14.95
C PRO A 120 -13.51 -17.34 16.00
N ARG A 121 -13.43 -17.70 17.29
CA ARG A 121 -13.40 -16.73 18.41
C ARG A 121 -12.17 -15.83 18.38
N THR A 122 -11.02 -16.39 18.01
CA THR A 122 -9.76 -15.63 17.90
C THR A 122 -9.84 -14.65 16.74
N LEU A 123 -10.32 -15.09 15.58
CA LEU A 123 -10.54 -14.22 14.41
C LEU A 123 -11.48 -13.06 14.75
N ARG A 124 -12.63 -13.33 15.38
CA ARG A 124 -13.57 -12.29 15.85
C ARG A 124 -12.88 -11.25 16.73
N ARG A 125 -12.13 -11.70 17.75
CA ARG A 125 -11.42 -10.81 18.67
C ARG A 125 -10.35 -9.96 17.97
N HIS A 126 -9.63 -10.52 16.99
CA HIS A 126 -8.67 -9.74 16.20
C HIS A 126 -9.36 -8.64 15.39
N LEU A 127 -10.47 -8.96 14.73
CA LEU A 127 -11.26 -7.98 13.98
C LEU A 127 -11.82 -6.87 14.89
N GLU A 128 -12.32 -7.23 16.07
CA GLU A 128 -12.82 -6.26 17.07
C GLU A 128 -11.71 -5.33 17.57
N ARG A 129 -10.49 -5.86 17.81
CA ARG A 129 -9.32 -5.05 18.18
C ARG A 129 -8.89 -4.09 17.08
N GLU A 130 -9.14 -4.46 15.83
CA GLU A 130 -8.92 -3.61 14.65
C GLU A 130 -10.13 -2.71 14.34
N GLY A 131 -11.14 -2.66 15.24
CA GLY A 131 -12.28 -1.76 15.13
C GLY A 131 -13.29 -2.16 14.04
N THR A 132 -13.31 -3.43 13.62
CA THR A 132 -14.19 -3.91 12.57
C THR A 132 -14.87 -5.24 12.93
N THR A 133 -15.71 -5.73 12.04
CA THR A 133 -16.34 -7.05 12.14
C THR A 133 -16.32 -7.74 10.78
N TYR A 134 -16.42 -9.06 10.79
CA TYR A 134 -16.54 -9.82 9.55
C TYR A 134 -17.71 -9.34 8.67
N GLY A 135 -18.88 -9.04 9.29
CA GLY A 135 -20.04 -8.53 8.56
C GLY A 135 -19.79 -7.16 7.93
N ALA A 136 -19.04 -6.28 8.59
CA ALA A 136 -18.64 -4.99 8.02
C ALA A 136 -17.73 -5.17 6.81
N LEU A 137 -16.68 -6.00 6.95
CA LEU A 137 -15.73 -6.29 5.86
C LEU A 137 -16.41 -6.98 4.67
N LEU A 138 -17.27 -7.96 4.92
CA LEU A 138 -18.06 -8.63 3.87
C LEU A 138 -18.99 -7.63 3.15
N GLY A 139 -19.59 -6.71 3.89
CA GLY A 139 -20.42 -5.64 3.34
C GLY A 139 -19.63 -4.67 2.46
N GLU A 140 -18.44 -4.26 2.88
CA GLU A 140 -17.51 -3.44 2.10
C GLU A 140 -17.13 -4.13 0.79
N VAL A 141 -16.69 -5.39 0.85
CA VAL A 141 -16.27 -6.16 -0.34
C VAL A 141 -17.45 -6.38 -1.28
N ARG A 142 -18.63 -6.77 -0.77
CA ARG A 142 -19.85 -6.92 -1.59
C ARG A 142 -20.24 -5.64 -2.29
N ARG A 143 -20.11 -4.48 -1.64
CA ARG A 143 -20.40 -3.18 -2.24
C ARG A 143 -19.43 -2.88 -3.39
N SER A 144 -18.14 -3.07 -3.17
CA SER A 144 -17.09 -2.86 -4.18
C SER A 144 -17.28 -3.78 -5.40
N VAL A 145 -17.50 -5.08 -5.17
CA VAL A 145 -17.74 -6.06 -6.24
C VAL A 145 -19.05 -5.75 -6.98
N ALA A 146 -20.11 -5.36 -6.27
CA ALA A 146 -21.38 -4.99 -6.91
C ALA A 146 -21.21 -3.75 -7.81
N ASP A 147 -20.51 -2.72 -7.35
CA ASP A 147 -20.28 -1.50 -8.14
C ASP A 147 -19.48 -1.78 -9.42
N ASN A 148 -18.61 -2.80 -9.43
CA ASN A 148 -17.92 -3.27 -10.63
C ASN A 148 -18.84 -4.10 -11.55
N LEU A 149 -19.52 -5.11 -11.01
CA LEU A 149 -20.39 -5.99 -11.80
C LEU A 149 -21.56 -5.24 -12.44
N LEU A 150 -22.12 -4.23 -11.76
CA LEU A 150 -23.26 -3.45 -12.25
C LEU A 150 -22.90 -2.45 -13.36
N ARG A 151 -21.60 -2.20 -13.61
CA ARG A 151 -21.16 -1.39 -14.75
C ARG A 151 -21.29 -2.15 -16.06
N ASP A 152 -21.16 -3.47 -16.01
CA ASP A 152 -21.31 -4.34 -17.17
C ASP A 152 -22.76 -4.80 -17.31
N ARG A 153 -23.47 -4.26 -18.31
CA ARG A 153 -24.88 -4.60 -18.58
C ARG A 153 -25.05 -5.98 -19.22
N THR A 154 -23.97 -6.65 -19.60
CA THR A 154 -24.03 -7.99 -20.22
C THR A 154 -24.15 -9.11 -19.18
N ILE A 155 -23.84 -8.84 -17.91
CA ILE A 155 -23.90 -9.84 -16.85
C ILE A 155 -25.35 -10.02 -16.38
N PRO A 156 -25.91 -11.25 -16.44
CA PRO A 156 -27.26 -11.52 -15.97
C PRO A 156 -27.43 -11.27 -14.46
N GLN A 157 -28.62 -10.80 -14.05
CA GLN A 157 -28.91 -10.50 -12.63
C GLN A 157 -28.70 -11.69 -11.69
N TYR A 158 -29.02 -12.92 -12.13
CA TYR A 158 -28.81 -14.12 -11.33
C TYR A 158 -27.32 -14.39 -11.07
N GLU A 159 -26.46 -14.11 -12.05
CA GLU A 159 -25.02 -14.29 -11.94
C GLU A 159 -24.41 -13.24 -11.02
N ILE A 160 -24.92 -12.01 -11.06
CA ILE A 160 -24.53 -10.96 -10.10
C ILE A 160 -24.92 -11.37 -8.68
N ALA A 161 -26.14 -11.87 -8.46
CA ALA A 161 -26.57 -12.34 -7.14
C ALA A 161 -25.68 -13.48 -6.63
N ARG A 162 -25.38 -14.46 -7.49
CA ARG A 162 -24.50 -15.58 -7.17
C ARG A 162 -23.09 -15.14 -6.77
N ARG A 163 -22.45 -14.27 -7.55
CA ARG A 163 -21.10 -13.74 -7.24
C ARG A 163 -21.07 -12.94 -5.94
N LEU A 164 -22.16 -12.23 -5.62
CA LEU A 164 -22.28 -11.50 -4.36
C LEU A 164 -22.66 -12.39 -3.16
N GLY A 165 -22.90 -13.69 -3.37
CA GLY A 165 -23.30 -14.64 -2.32
C GLY A 165 -24.75 -14.46 -1.85
N TYR A 166 -25.63 -13.97 -2.70
CA TYR A 166 -27.07 -13.85 -2.44
C TYR A 166 -27.86 -14.91 -3.21
N GLN A 167 -28.94 -15.39 -2.59
CA GLN A 167 -29.84 -16.40 -3.19
C GLN A 167 -30.59 -15.86 -4.42
N ASP A 168 -30.92 -14.57 -4.42
CA ASP A 168 -31.68 -13.94 -5.50
C ASP A 168 -31.34 -12.45 -5.67
N TRP A 169 -31.74 -11.89 -6.81
CA TRP A 169 -31.58 -10.48 -7.13
C TRP A 169 -32.33 -9.56 -6.16
N SER A 170 -33.50 -9.97 -5.68
CA SER A 170 -34.29 -9.24 -4.69
C SER A 170 -33.50 -8.96 -3.41
N SER A 171 -32.67 -9.90 -2.99
CA SER A 171 -31.78 -9.78 -1.83
C SER A 171 -30.63 -8.82 -2.08
N VAL A 172 -30.06 -8.81 -3.29
CA VAL A 172 -29.07 -7.81 -3.72
C VAL A 172 -29.65 -6.40 -3.66
N VAL A 173 -30.87 -6.20 -4.19
CA VAL A 173 -31.53 -4.88 -4.19
C VAL A 173 -31.78 -4.39 -2.76
N ARG A 174 -32.24 -5.27 -1.86
CA ARG A 174 -32.42 -4.95 -0.43
C ARG A 174 -31.09 -4.60 0.24
N ALA A 175 -30.03 -5.36 -0.02
CA ALA A 175 -28.71 -5.11 0.53
C ALA A 175 -28.14 -3.77 0.06
N ARG A 176 -28.24 -3.47 -1.24
CA ARG A 176 -27.79 -2.20 -1.84
C ARG A 176 -28.49 -0.98 -1.26
N ARG A 177 -29.79 -1.09 -0.94
CA ARG A 177 -30.53 -0.02 -0.23
C ARG A 177 -29.99 0.21 1.18
N ARG A 178 -29.60 -0.84 1.88
CA ARG A 178 -29.00 -0.75 3.23
C ARG A 178 -27.62 -0.08 3.17
N TRP A 179 -26.79 -0.48 2.21
CA TRP A 179 -25.45 0.09 2.00
C TRP A 179 -25.46 1.59 1.70
N ARG A 180 -26.51 2.12 1.08
CA ARG A 180 -26.63 3.56 0.75
C ARG A 180 -27.11 4.43 1.92
N ARG A 181 -27.55 3.84 3.02
CA ARG A 181 -28.10 4.55 4.18
C ARG A 181 -27.15 4.63 5.38
N GLY A 182 -25.98 3.99 5.29
CA GLY A 182 -24.92 4.03 6.29
C GLY A 182 -23.60 4.28 5.61
#